data_AF-A0A2P6NRH0-F1
#
_entry.id   AF-A0A2P6NRH0-F1
#
_cell.length_a   1.000
_cell.length_b   1.000
_cell.length_c   1.000
_cell.angle_alpha   90.00
_cell.angle_beta   90.00
_cell.angle_gamma   90.00
#
_symmetry.space_group_name_H-M   'P 1'
#
loop_
_entity.id
_entity.type
_entity.pdbx_description
1 polymer ?
#
loop_
_entity_poly.entity_id
_entity_poly.type
_entity_poly.pdbx_seq_one_letter_code
_entity_poly.pdbx_strand_id
1 'polypeptide(L)'
;MHRVFGTSHRYHVVTPLGQPRLVQVFVAPASRRGVKTLILGLDINTRKTGFSVLDESGRSVDCGILSTDKEEGVFHKSFSIREQLIQLRDRVEARLRSEWVTGVEEFLPTATGGHIYNIITLAQFNTLVSYECNNVFGLLPARLSAYTMRKHFGIPTRAKDKTVKNEIKKAVFDYISQNVLTEYPWKRTKEGNIHMSNFDVTDAALVSSYTLFLWQTGTIYQTDDNKKVKGKSATQIPIKEEAKEEAEEIAQEKEKAKEGPPRKERRRQPSKSL
;
A
#
# COMPACT_ATOMS: atom_id res chain seq x y z
N MET A 1 -29.94 -18.68 12.38
CA MET A 1 -28.85 -17.74 12.71
C MET A 1 -28.85 -16.61 11.70
N HIS A 2 -29.40 -15.44 12.04
CA HIS A 2 -29.36 -14.27 11.15
C HIS A 2 -28.05 -13.51 11.33
N ARG A 3 -27.20 -13.50 10.31
CA ARG A 3 -26.01 -12.64 10.24
C ARG A 3 -26.47 -11.25 9.80
N VAL A 4 -26.29 -10.25 10.65
CA VAL A 4 -26.43 -8.85 10.27
C VAL A 4 -25.02 -8.30 10.15
N PHE A 5 -24.55 -8.12 8.91
CA PHE A 5 -23.33 -7.37 8.59
C PHE A 5 -23.49 -5.90 9.00
N GLY A 6 -22.39 -5.15 9.16
CA GLY A 6 -22.47 -3.69 9.20
C GLY A 6 -23.28 -3.16 8.02
N THR A 7 -23.90 -2.00 8.18
CA THR A 7 -24.72 -1.38 7.12
C THR A 7 -23.82 -0.93 5.96
N SER A 8 -23.56 -1.87 5.06
CA SER A 8 -22.97 -1.61 3.76
C SER A 8 -23.98 -0.87 2.92
N HIS A 9 -23.77 0.43 2.75
CA HIS A 9 -24.57 1.21 1.83
C HIS A 9 -23.89 1.19 0.46
N ARG A 10 -24.58 0.64 -0.53
CA ARG A 10 -24.19 0.74 -1.93
C ARG A 10 -24.68 2.09 -2.43
N TYR A 11 -23.74 2.98 -2.71
CA TYR A 11 -24.07 4.25 -3.34
C TYR A 11 -23.78 4.17 -4.83
N HIS A 12 -24.73 4.66 -5.63
CA HIS A 12 -24.45 5.04 -7.00
C HIS A 12 -23.79 6.41 -6.99
N VAL A 13 -22.48 6.43 -7.17
CA VAL A 13 -21.74 7.68 -7.32
C VAL A 13 -21.66 7.99 -8.81
N VAL A 14 -22.26 9.11 -9.22
CA VAL A 14 -22.17 9.60 -10.59
C VAL A 14 -20.82 10.29 -10.74
N THR A 15 -19.95 9.74 -11.57
CA THR A 15 -18.65 10.35 -11.87
C THR A 15 -18.84 11.66 -12.66
N PRO A 16 -17.82 12.54 -12.73
CA PRO A 16 -17.88 13.76 -13.57
C PRO A 16 -18.17 13.48 -15.07
N LEU A 17 -18.07 12.22 -15.50
CA LEU A 17 -18.37 11.75 -16.85
C LEU A 17 -19.77 11.11 -16.97
N GLY A 18 -20.64 11.24 -15.96
CA GLY A 18 -22.02 10.77 -16.00
C GLY A 18 -22.20 9.25 -15.84
N GLN A 19 -21.12 8.47 -15.67
CA GLN A 19 -21.23 7.02 -15.49
C GLN A 19 -21.53 6.67 -14.02
N PRO A 20 -22.59 5.89 -13.74
CA PRO A 20 -22.87 5.41 -12.39
C PRO A 20 -21.83 4.36 -11.98
N ARG A 21 -21.26 4.52 -10.79
CA ARG A 21 -20.38 3.52 -10.18
C ARG A 21 -20.94 3.02 -8.87
N LEU A 22 -20.76 1.72 -8.63
CA LEU A 22 -20.98 1.15 -7.32
C LEU A 22 -19.77 1.48 -6.44
N VAL A 23 -20.01 2.23 -5.38
CA VAL A 23 -19.02 2.43 -4.32
C VAL A 23 -19.60 1.79 -3.07
N GLN A 24 -18.86 0.85 -2.50
CA GLN A 24 -19.20 0.28 -1.22
C GLN A 24 -18.52 1.13 -0.16
N VAL A 25 -19.32 1.96 0.53
CA VAL A 25 -18.87 2.80 1.63
C VAL A 25 -19.23 2.08 2.92
N PHE A 26 -18.21 1.77 3.71
CA PHE A 26 -18.41 1.26 5.05
C PHE A 26 -18.50 2.43 6.03
N VAL A 27 -19.69 2.63 6.59
CA VAL A 27 -19.82 3.38 7.84
C VAL A 27 -19.38 2.43 8.94
N ALA A 28 -18.37 2.83 9.72
CA ALA A 28 -17.91 2.04 10.86
C ALA A 28 -19.13 1.67 11.74
N PRO A 29 -19.42 0.39 11.96
CA PRO A 29 -20.53 0.02 12.83
C PRO A 29 -20.24 0.52 14.24
N ALA A 30 -21.28 1.00 14.93
CA ALA A 30 -21.18 1.22 16.38
C ALA A 30 -20.70 -0.10 17.02
N SER A 31 -19.56 -0.05 17.73
CA SER A 31 -18.93 -1.20 18.38
C SER A 31 -19.99 -2.06 19.09
N ARG A 32 -20.18 -3.29 18.61
CA ARG A 32 -21.01 -4.28 19.31
C ARG A 32 -20.26 -4.73 20.55
N ARG A 33 -20.90 -4.70 21.72
CA ARG A 33 -20.28 -5.17 22.97
C ARG A 33 -19.66 -6.56 22.76
N GLY A 34 -18.36 -6.66 23.00
CA GLY A 34 -17.61 -7.92 22.97
C GLY A 34 -17.12 -8.39 21.60
N VAL A 35 -17.27 -7.60 20.53
CA VAL A 35 -16.63 -7.87 19.23
C VAL A 35 -15.49 -6.89 19.00
N LYS A 36 -14.29 -7.40 18.74
CA LYS A 36 -13.09 -6.62 18.43
C LYS A 36 -12.97 -6.39 16.93
N THR A 37 -12.43 -5.24 16.52
CA THR A 37 -12.12 -5.03 15.10
C THR A 37 -10.63 -5.30 14.89
N LEU A 38 -10.33 -6.19 13.95
CA LEU A 38 -8.98 -6.57 13.59
C LEU A 38 -8.66 -6.08 12.18
N ILE A 39 -7.47 -5.49 12.04
CA ILE A 39 -7.01 -4.91 10.79
C ILE A 39 -5.88 -5.78 10.24
N LEU A 40 -6.12 -6.46 9.13
CA LEU A 40 -5.12 -7.26 8.42
C LEU A 40 -4.52 -6.45 7.27
N GLY A 41 -3.20 -6.26 7.30
CA GLY A 41 -2.41 -5.77 6.18
C GLY A 41 -1.60 -6.89 5.53
N LEU A 42 -1.54 -6.91 4.21
CA LEU A 42 -0.74 -7.86 3.44
C LEU A 42 0.19 -7.14 2.45
N ASP A 43 1.46 -7.54 2.46
CA ASP A 43 2.42 -7.24 1.39
C ASP A 43 2.62 -8.50 0.52
N ILE A 44 1.97 -8.53 -0.64
CA ILE A 44 1.82 -9.74 -1.45
C ILE A 44 3.04 -9.95 -2.34
N ASN A 45 3.66 -11.11 -2.17
CA ASN A 45 4.72 -11.59 -3.04
C ASN A 45 4.54 -13.08 -3.34
N THR A 46 4.84 -13.47 -4.58
CA THR A 46 4.75 -14.86 -5.11
C THR A 46 5.56 -15.92 -4.34
N ARG A 47 6.41 -15.53 -3.40
CA ARG A 47 7.22 -16.44 -2.56
C ARG A 47 6.93 -16.27 -1.08
N LYS A 48 6.95 -15.03 -0.60
CA LYS A 48 6.83 -14.67 0.83
C LYS A 48 5.91 -13.47 0.99
N THR A 49 4.67 -13.70 1.34
CA THR A 49 3.71 -12.63 1.59
C THR A 49 3.79 -12.21 3.06
N GLY A 50 4.12 -10.95 3.32
CA GLY A 50 4.09 -10.41 4.68
C GLY A 50 2.66 -10.23 5.16
N PHE A 51 2.42 -10.44 6.46
CA PHE A 51 1.15 -10.11 7.09
C PHE A 51 1.35 -9.39 8.43
N SER A 52 0.41 -8.51 8.77
CA SER A 52 0.31 -7.83 10.05
C SER A 52 -1.15 -7.69 10.46
N VAL A 53 -1.48 -8.04 11.70
CA VAL A 53 -2.80 -7.91 12.30
C VAL A 53 -2.70 -6.91 13.45
N LEU A 54 -3.44 -5.81 13.37
CA LEU A 54 -3.58 -4.83 14.43
C LEU A 54 -4.98 -4.92 15.07
N ASP A 55 -5.09 -4.57 16.35
CA ASP A 55 -6.38 -4.28 16.98
C ASP A 55 -6.87 -2.85 16.65
N GLU A 56 -8.09 -2.51 17.07
CA GLU A 56 -8.66 -1.17 16.84
C GLU A 56 -7.87 -0.02 17.50
N SER A 57 -6.98 -0.33 18.45
CA SER A 57 -6.09 0.63 19.10
C SER A 57 -4.73 0.77 18.41
N GLY A 58 -4.49 0.01 17.33
CA GLY A 58 -3.23 -0.01 16.59
C GLY A 58 -2.15 -0.89 17.19
N ARG A 59 -2.46 -1.74 18.19
CA ARG A 59 -1.49 -2.67 18.77
C ARG A 59 -1.41 -3.94 17.94
N SER A 60 -0.19 -4.47 17.80
CA SER A 60 0.06 -5.74 17.11
C SER A 60 -0.59 -6.91 17.84
N VAL A 61 -1.41 -7.67 17.12
CA VAL A 61 -2.02 -8.94 17.58
C VAL A 61 -1.22 -10.13 17.07
N ASP A 62 -0.85 -10.11 15.79
CA ASP A 62 -0.04 -11.15 15.15
C ASP A 62 0.63 -10.56 13.90
N CYS A 63 1.81 -11.03 13.53
CA CYS A 63 2.49 -10.64 12.30
C CYS A 63 3.54 -11.67 11.88
N GLY A 64 3.86 -11.72 10.59
CA GLY A 64 4.81 -12.71 10.09
C GLY A 64 4.78 -12.86 8.58
N ILE A 65 5.12 -14.06 8.12
CA ILE A 65 5.26 -14.40 6.71
C ILE A 65 4.38 -15.60 6.37
N LEU A 66 3.62 -15.48 5.29
CA LEU A 66 2.96 -16.59 4.61
C LEU A 66 3.87 -17.06 3.47
N SER A 67 4.35 -18.29 3.54
CA SER A 67 5.30 -18.82 2.54
C SER A 67 4.57 -19.64 1.49
N THR A 68 4.95 -19.44 0.23
CA THR A 68 4.52 -20.24 -0.91
C THR A 68 5.71 -20.76 -1.71
N ASP A 69 6.90 -20.80 -1.10
CA ASP A 69 8.16 -21.20 -1.75
C ASP A 69 8.12 -22.63 -2.31
N LYS A 70 7.26 -23.49 -1.75
CA LYS A 70 7.11 -24.90 -2.14
C LYS A 70 6.04 -25.13 -3.22
N GLU A 71 5.26 -24.11 -3.55
CA GLU A 71 4.11 -24.23 -4.45
C GLU A 71 4.47 -23.75 -5.86
N GLU A 72 3.99 -24.48 -6.87
CA GLU A 72 4.18 -24.14 -8.28
C GLU A 72 2.91 -23.55 -8.90
N GLY A 73 3.08 -22.44 -9.63
CA GLY A 73 1.98 -21.75 -10.29
C GLY A 73 1.14 -20.88 -9.36
N VAL A 74 0.57 -19.80 -9.90
CA VAL A 74 -0.14 -18.77 -9.12
C VAL A 74 -1.38 -19.28 -8.40
N PHE A 75 -2.07 -20.30 -8.95
CA PHE A 75 -3.26 -20.89 -8.35
C PHE A 75 -2.95 -21.77 -7.13
N HIS A 76 -1.97 -22.68 -7.21
CA HIS A 76 -1.58 -23.46 -6.02
C HIS A 76 -1.03 -22.56 -4.92
N LYS A 77 -0.25 -21.54 -5.30
CA LYS A 77 0.20 -20.49 -4.37
C LYS A 77 -0.98 -19.79 -3.71
N SER A 78 -2.04 -19.43 -4.44
CA SER A 78 -3.19 -18.73 -3.85
C SER A 78 -3.98 -19.63 -2.91
N PHE A 79 -4.16 -20.91 -3.25
CA PHE A 79 -4.79 -21.88 -2.34
C PHE A 79 -3.96 -22.08 -1.07
N SER A 80 -2.64 -22.16 -1.18
CA SER A 80 -1.75 -22.23 -0.01
C SER A 80 -1.85 -20.99 0.87
N ILE A 81 -1.96 -19.79 0.28
CA ILE A 81 -2.24 -18.56 1.03
C ILE A 81 -3.61 -18.64 1.72
N ARG A 82 -4.66 -19.12 1.05
CA ARG A 82 -5.99 -19.28 1.65
C ARG A 82 -5.95 -20.13 2.91
N GLU A 83 -5.33 -21.31 2.85
CA GLU A 83 -5.23 -22.19 4.01
C GLU A 83 -4.44 -21.54 5.15
N GLN A 84 -3.36 -20.81 4.84
CA GLN A 84 -2.59 -20.07 5.83
C GLN A 84 -3.40 -18.89 6.44
N LEU A 85 -4.23 -18.20 5.65
CA LEU A 85 -5.13 -17.16 6.13
C LEU A 85 -6.24 -17.72 7.03
N ILE A 86 -6.78 -18.91 6.72
CA ILE A 86 -7.72 -19.63 7.60
C ILE A 86 -7.05 -19.93 8.94
N GLN A 87 -5.84 -20.49 8.92
CA GLN A 87 -5.08 -20.78 10.14
C GLN A 87 -4.76 -19.52 10.95
N LEU A 88 -4.44 -18.41 10.29
CA LEU A 88 -4.25 -17.10 10.92
C LEU A 88 -5.54 -16.64 11.61
N ARG A 89 -6.66 -16.64 10.89
CA ARG A 89 -7.97 -16.25 11.42
C ARG A 89 -8.32 -17.10 12.64
N ASP A 90 -8.28 -18.42 12.51
CA ASP A 90 -8.70 -19.35 13.55
C ASP A 90 -7.82 -19.22 14.80
N ARG A 91 -6.50 -19.04 14.63
CA ARG A 91 -5.57 -18.79 15.74
C ARG A 91 -5.90 -17.50 16.51
N VAL A 92 -6.27 -16.45 15.80
CA VAL A 92 -6.59 -15.15 16.42
C VAL A 92 -7.99 -15.18 17.04
N GLU A 93 -8.97 -15.76 16.35
CA GLU A 93 -10.36 -15.84 16.79
C GLU A 93 -10.58 -16.83 17.93
N ALA A 94 -9.70 -17.82 18.10
CA ALA A 94 -9.70 -18.70 19.28
C ALA A 94 -9.61 -17.93 20.60
N ARG A 95 -9.12 -16.68 20.58
CA ARG A 95 -8.95 -15.83 21.76
C ARG A 95 -9.99 -14.72 21.86
N LEU A 96 -10.56 -14.30 20.73
CA LEU A 96 -11.32 -13.05 20.60
C LEU A 96 -12.40 -13.22 19.51
N ARG A 97 -13.64 -12.80 19.78
CA ARG A 97 -14.63 -12.65 18.70
C ARG A 97 -14.32 -11.38 17.92
N SER A 98 -14.13 -11.51 16.61
CA SER A 98 -13.60 -10.41 15.79
C SER A 98 -14.40 -10.14 14.52
N GLU A 99 -14.35 -8.89 14.07
CA GLU A 99 -14.67 -8.44 12.72
C GLU A 99 -13.36 -8.05 12.03
N TRP A 100 -13.22 -8.36 10.75
CA TRP A 100 -11.97 -8.15 10.01
C TRP A 100 -12.12 -7.02 9.01
N VAL A 101 -11.08 -6.19 8.93
CA VAL A 101 -10.88 -5.20 7.88
C VAL A 101 -9.54 -5.52 7.23
N THR A 102 -9.52 -5.67 5.91
CA THR A 102 -8.34 -6.13 5.19
C THR A 102 -7.82 -5.06 4.24
N GLY A 103 -6.51 -4.97 4.10
CA GLY A 103 -5.81 -4.09 3.18
C GLY A 103 -4.65 -4.80 2.50
N VAL A 104 -4.40 -4.46 1.24
CA VAL A 104 -3.30 -4.98 0.42
C VAL A 104 -2.57 -3.81 -0.24
N GLU A 105 -1.26 -3.91 -0.39
CA GLU A 105 -0.54 -2.98 -1.27
C GLU A 105 -1.00 -3.18 -2.72
N GLU A 106 -1.40 -2.08 -3.36
CA GLU A 106 -1.76 -2.06 -4.76
C GLU A 106 -0.52 -2.20 -5.63
N PHE A 107 -0.59 -3.14 -6.57
CA PHE A 107 0.39 -3.26 -7.61
C PHE A 107 0.23 -2.14 -8.67
N LEU A 108 1.13 -1.16 -8.67
CA LEU A 108 1.20 -0.11 -9.71
C LEU A 108 2.36 -0.42 -10.67
N PRO A 109 2.10 -0.95 -11.88
CA PRO A 109 3.17 -1.24 -12.81
C PRO A 109 3.80 0.04 -13.37
N THR A 110 5.08 0.23 -13.10
CA THR A 110 5.98 1.07 -13.90
C THR A 110 6.93 0.15 -14.66
N ALA A 111 6.41 -0.56 -15.65
CA ALA A 111 7.21 -1.42 -16.50
C ALA A 111 7.80 -0.61 -17.67
N THR A 112 9.13 -0.56 -17.77
CA THR A 112 9.84 -0.29 -19.02
C THR A 112 10.74 -1.50 -19.32
N GLY A 113 10.51 -2.19 -20.44
CA GLY A 113 11.35 -3.32 -20.88
C GLY A 113 11.02 -4.72 -20.30
N GLY A 114 11.97 -5.66 -20.46
CA GLY A 114 11.82 -7.14 -20.43
C GLY A 114 11.38 -7.84 -19.14
N HIS A 115 10.74 -7.14 -18.19
CA HIS A 115 10.22 -7.72 -16.94
C HIS A 115 8.69 -7.86 -16.90
N ILE A 116 8.03 -7.75 -18.05
CA ILE A 116 6.57 -7.74 -18.16
C ILE A 116 5.92 -9.04 -17.62
N TYR A 117 6.58 -10.19 -17.78
CA TYR A 117 6.07 -11.47 -17.31
C TYR A 117 5.96 -11.54 -15.78
N ASN A 118 7.00 -11.10 -15.07
CA ASN A 118 7.00 -11.06 -13.61
C ASN A 118 5.94 -10.10 -13.06
N ILE A 119 5.74 -8.99 -13.78
CA ILE A 119 4.72 -7.98 -13.48
C ILE A 119 3.31 -8.55 -13.65
N ILE A 120 3.04 -9.24 -14.75
CA ILE A 120 1.75 -9.90 -14.99
C ILE A 120 1.51 -11.00 -13.96
N THR A 121 2.52 -11.83 -13.69
CA THR A 121 2.43 -12.92 -12.71
C THR A 121 2.11 -12.38 -11.32
N LEU A 122 2.79 -11.31 -10.89
CA LEU A 122 2.53 -10.69 -9.59
C LEU A 122 1.15 -10.04 -9.53
N ALA A 123 0.71 -9.37 -10.61
CA ALA A 123 -0.64 -8.79 -10.68
C ALA A 123 -1.72 -9.87 -10.57
N GLN A 124 -1.60 -10.97 -11.33
CA GLN A 124 -2.50 -12.12 -11.25
C GLN A 124 -2.52 -12.71 -9.84
N PHE A 125 -1.34 -12.89 -9.25
CA PHE A 125 -1.23 -13.43 -7.91
C PHE A 125 -1.84 -12.51 -6.85
N ASN A 126 -1.62 -11.19 -6.93
CA ASN A 126 -2.21 -10.20 -6.04
C ASN A 126 -3.75 -10.20 -6.13
N THR A 127 -4.30 -10.32 -7.35
CA THR A 127 -5.75 -10.48 -7.55
C THR A 127 -6.29 -11.76 -6.91
N LEU A 128 -5.62 -12.91 -7.13
CA LEU A 128 -6.03 -14.18 -6.54
C LEU A 128 -5.98 -14.13 -5.00
N VAL A 129 -4.90 -13.62 -4.41
CA VAL A 129 -4.80 -13.46 -2.95
C VAL A 129 -5.89 -12.53 -2.41
N SER A 130 -6.18 -11.42 -3.10
CA SER A 130 -7.27 -10.52 -2.70
C SER A 130 -8.64 -11.21 -2.72
N TYR A 131 -8.88 -12.09 -3.70
CA TYR A 131 -10.08 -12.92 -3.76
C TYR A 131 -10.13 -13.92 -2.59
N GLU A 132 -9.01 -14.56 -2.27
CA GLU A 132 -8.94 -15.47 -1.12
C GLU A 132 -9.13 -14.74 0.22
N CYS A 133 -8.64 -13.51 0.37
CA CYS A 133 -8.96 -12.67 1.52
C CYS A 133 -10.48 -12.47 1.66
N ASN A 134 -11.18 -12.21 0.56
CA ASN A 134 -12.64 -12.10 0.58
C ASN A 134 -13.32 -13.43 0.97
N ASN A 135 -12.82 -14.57 0.49
CA ASN A 135 -13.37 -15.87 0.86
C ASN A 135 -13.18 -16.18 2.36
N VAL A 136 -12.04 -15.81 2.95
CA VAL A 136 -11.71 -16.10 4.35
C VAL A 136 -12.36 -15.13 5.33
N PHE A 137 -12.36 -13.84 5.00
CA PHE A 137 -12.78 -12.76 5.91
C PHE A 137 -14.12 -12.12 5.53
N GLY A 138 -14.70 -12.48 4.38
CA GLY A 138 -15.99 -11.99 3.91
C GLY A 138 -15.98 -10.58 3.30
N LEU A 139 -14.79 -9.98 3.12
CA LEU A 139 -14.62 -8.64 2.57
C LEU A 139 -13.41 -8.57 1.64
N LEU A 140 -13.57 -7.88 0.50
CA LEU A 140 -12.47 -7.53 -0.38
C LEU A 140 -11.49 -6.56 0.30
N PRO A 141 -10.17 -6.77 0.18
CA PRO A 141 -9.21 -5.88 0.79
C PRO A 141 -9.18 -4.51 0.12
N ALA A 142 -8.96 -3.46 0.92
CA ALA A 142 -8.65 -2.14 0.42
C ALA A 142 -7.32 -2.18 -0.35
N ARG A 143 -7.31 -1.65 -1.58
CA ARG A 143 -6.08 -1.56 -2.40
C ARG A 143 -5.37 -0.24 -2.14
N LEU A 144 -4.16 -0.31 -1.59
CA LEU A 144 -3.46 0.85 -1.04
C LEU A 144 -2.17 1.13 -1.80
N SER A 145 -1.97 2.38 -2.25
CA SER A 145 -0.72 2.76 -2.89
C SER A 145 0.38 3.00 -1.84
N ALA A 146 1.56 2.38 -2.03
CA ALA A 146 2.74 2.68 -1.23
C ALA A 146 3.11 4.17 -1.21
N TYR A 147 2.81 4.93 -2.27
CA TYR A 147 3.01 6.37 -2.28
C TYR A 147 2.13 7.06 -1.22
N THR A 148 0.83 6.75 -1.21
CA THR A 148 -0.14 7.38 -0.30
C THR A 148 0.14 6.98 1.15
N MET A 149 0.44 5.70 1.40
CA MET A 149 0.80 5.21 2.74
C MET A 149 2.04 5.93 3.28
N ARG A 150 3.13 5.94 2.51
CA ARG A 150 4.37 6.61 2.92
C ARG A 150 4.18 8.10 3.12
N LYS A 151 3.46 8.78 2.22
CA LYS A 151 3.15 10.21 2.36
C LYS A 151 2.40 10.50 3.66
N HIS A 152 1.41 9.65 4.00
CA HIS A 152 0.62 9.80 5.22
C HIS A 152 1.48 9.72 6.49
N PHE A 153 2.45 8.80 6.52
CA PHE A 153 3.34 8.60 7.66
C PHE A 153 4.62 9.45 7.62
N GLY A 154 4.73 10.43 6.71
CA GLY A 154 5.92 11.29 6.60
C GLY A 154 7.17 10.57 6.10
N ILE A 155 7.03 9.41 5.45
CA ILE A 155 8.12 8.60 4.91
C ILE A 155 8.45 9.07 3.47
N PRO A 156 9.73 9.12 3.06
CA PRO A 156 10.10 9.49 1.70
C PRO A 156 9.40 8.62 0.63
N THR A 157 8.84 9.26 -0.39
CA THR A 157 7.87 8.62 -1.30
C THR A 157 8.43 8.16 -2.65
N ARG A 158 9.56 8.71 -3.09
CA ARG A 158 10.16 8.42 -4.39
C ARG A 158 11.64 8.09 -4.26
N ALA A 159 12.05 6.98 -4.87
CA ALA A 159 13.44 6.67 -5.11
C ALA A 159 13.84 7.12 -6.51
N LYS A 160 14.93 7.88 -6.62
CA LYS A 160 15.55 8.21 -7.91
C LYS A 160 16.56 7.14 -8.34
N ASP A 161 17.14 6.43 -7.36
CA ASP A 161 18.14 5.38 -7.57
C ASP A 161 18.02 4.25 -6.51
N LYS A 162 18.96 3.29 -6.54
CA LYS A 162 18.99 2.16 -5.60
C LYS A 162 19.33 2.57 -4.16
N THR A 163 20.16 3.60 -3.97
CA THR A 163 20.54 4.10 -2.64
C THR A 163 19.31 4.66 -1.93
N VAL A 164 18.57 5.53 -2.60
CA VAL A 164 17.32 6.10 -2.08
C VAL A 164 16.28 5.00 -1.84
N LYS A 165 16.24 3.94 -2.67
CA LYS A 165 15.35 2.79 -2.42
C LYS A 165 15.66 2.08 -1.09
N ASN A 166 16.93 1.90 -0.76
CA ASN A 166 17.35 1.29 0.52
C ASN A 166 17.07 2.22 1.70
N GLU A 167 17.24 3.52 1.53
CA GLU A 167 16.88 4.53 2.54
C GLU A 167 15.38 4.52 2.82
N ILE A 168 14.53 4.41 1.80
CA ILE A 168 13.08 4.30 2.01
C ILE A 168 12.73 3.02 2.77
N LYS A 169 13.31 1.87 2.39
CA LYS A 169 13.09 0.62 3.14
C LYS A 169 13.50 0.75 4.61
N LYS A 170 14.63 1.42 4.86
CA LYS A 170 15.10 1.71 6.22
C LYS A 170 14.16 2.67 6.95
N ALA A 171 13.68 3.72 6.30
CA ALA A 171 12.74 4.67 6.89
C ALA A 171 11.40 4.02 7.25
N VAL A 172 10.88 3.13 6.38
CA VAL A 172 9.69 2.32 6.68
C VAL A 172 9.95 1.39 7.87
N PHE A 173 11.10 0.71 7.91
CA PHE A 173 11.52 -0.11 9.05
C PHE A 173 11.63 0.68 10.35
N ASP A 174 12.31 1.82 10.33
CA ASP A 174 12.52 2.68 11.49
C ASP A 174 11.17 3.18 12.02
N TYR A 175 10.26 3.62 11.14
CA TYR A 175 8.92 4.02 11.52
C TYR A 175 8.14 2.88 12.20
N ILE A 176 8.05 1.72 11.55
CA ILE A 176 7.27 0.58 12.06
C ILE A 176 7.84 0.02 13.36
N SER A 177 9.16 -0.15 13.45
CA SER A 177 9.81 -0.67 14.65
C SER A 177 9.68 0.24 15.87
N GLN A 178 9.54 1.56 15.66
CA GLN A 178 9.43 2.53 16.75
C GLN A 178 7.98 2.84 17.13
N ASN A 179 7.02 2.69 16.22
CA ASN A 179 5.65 3.17 16.42
C ASN A 179 4.57 2.08 16.42
N VAL A 180 4.82 0.95 15.76
CA VAL A 180 3.77 -0.08 15.52
C VAL A 180 4.15 -1.43 16.12
N LEU A 181 5.34 -1.91 15.76
CA LEU A 181 5.86 -3.23 16.13
C LEU A 181 7.05 -3.08 17.09
N THR A 182 6.82 -2.38 18.21
CA THR A 182 7.84 -2.02 19.20
C THR A 182 8.41 -3.22 19.96
N GLU A 183 7.59 -4.25 20.17
CA GLU A 183 7.96 -5.48 20.89
C GLU A 183 8.34 -6.63 19.93
N TYR A 184 8.33 -6.40 18.62
CA TYR A 184 8.61 -7.46 17.66
C TYR A 184 10.09 -7.88 17.69
N PRO A 185 10.41 -9.19 17.73
CA PRO A 185 11.79 -9.68 17.80
C PRO A 185 12.48 -9.57 16.44
N TRP A 186 12.92 -8.36 16.09
CA TRP A 186 13.58 -8.06 14.82
C TRP A 186 14.84 -8.89 14.62
N LYS A 187 14.88 -9.66 13.52
CA LYS A 187 16.05 -10.48 13.18
C LYS A 187 17.22 -9.60 12.73
N ARG A 188 18.42 -9.92 13.20
CA ARG A 188 19.67 -9.29 12.77
C ARG A 188 20.61 -10.29 12.13
N THR A 189 21.45 -9.82 11.21
CA THR A 189 22.55 -10.63 10.67
C THR A 189 23.63 -10.81 11.73
N LYS A 190 24.64 -11.66 11.45
CA LYS A 190 25.77 -11.89 12.37
C LYS A 190 26.55 -10.60 12.64
N GLU A 191 26.56 -9.69 11.66
CA GLU A 191 27.20 -8.38 11.69
C GLU A 191 26.33 -7.31 12.39
N GLY A 192 25.15 -7.68 12.90
CA GLY A 192 24.24 -6.77 13.62
C GLY A 192 23.30 -5.96 12.73
N ASN A 193 23.39 -6.09 11.41
CA ASN A 193 22.52 -5.40 10.45
C ASN A 193 21.09 -5.95 10.47
N ILE A 194 20.10 -5.16 10.02
CA ILE A 194 18.71 -5.60 9.90
C ILE A 194 18.64 -6.75 8.87
N HIS A 195 18.04 -7.88 9.25
CA HIS A 195 17.88 -9.00 8.35
C HIS A 195 16.80 -8.72 7.29
N MET A 196 17.04 -9.10 6.04
CA MET A 196 16.15 -8.78 4.92
C MET A 196 14.72 -9.32 5.06
N SER A 197 14.54 -10.44 5.77
CA SER A 197 13.20 -11.00 6.01
C SER A 197 12.29 -10.11 6.84
N ASN A 198 12.83 -9.09 7.51
CA ASN A 198 12.02 -8.17 8.30
C ASN A 198 11.23 -7.22 7.41
N PHE A 199 11.69 -6.95 6.18
CA PHE A 199 11.06 -5.96 5.31
C PHE A 199 9.65 -6.37 4.87
N ASP A 200 9.42 -7.65 4.54
CA ASP A 200 8.09 -8.12 4.16
C ASP A 200 7.07 -7.93 5.32
N VAL A 201 7.47 -8.16 6.57
CA VAL A 201 6.64 -7.89 7.77
C VAL A 201 6.42 -6.39 7.96
N THR A 202 7.45 -5.60 7.71
CA THR A 202 7.42 -4.15 7.86
C THR A 202 6.46 -3.51 6.86
N ASP A 203 6.55 -3.90 5.59
CA ASP A 203 5.68 -3.40 4.52
C ASP A 203 4.21 -3.80 4.80
N ALA A 204 3.96 -5.04 5.28
CA ALA A 204 2.63 -5.46 5.71
C ALA A 204 2.09 -4.67 6.92
N ALA A 205 2.96 -4.31 7.89
CA ALA A 205 2.58 -3.47 9.03
C ALA A 205 2.25 -2.03 8.62
N LEU A 206 2.93 -1.50 7.60
CA LEU A 206 2.58 -0.22 6.98
C LEU A 206 1.17 -0.27 6.36
N VAL A 207 0.86 -1.35 5.64
CA VAL A 207 -0.46 -1.61 5.06
C VAL A 207 -1.54 -1.68 6.15
N SER A 208 -1.33 -2.47 7.22
CA SER A 208 -2.32 -2.58 8.30
C SER A 208 -2.52 -1.25 9.03
N SER A 209 -1.44 -0.48 9.24
CA SER A 209 -1.50 0.83 9.90
C SER A 209 -2.31 1.84 9.08
N TYR A 210 -2.10 1.89 7.77
CA TYR A 210 -2.87 2.79 6.90
C TYR A 210 -4.32 2.33 6.75
N THR A 211 -4.57 1.02 6.71
CA THR A 211 -5.92 0.46 6.70
C THR A 211 -6.68 0.81 7.98
N LEU A 212 -6.03 0.77 9.14
CA LEU A 212 -6.60 1.20 10.41
C LEU A 212 -6.99 2.68 10.37
N PHE A 213 -6.10 3.55 9.87
CA PHE A 213 -6.40 4.97 9.69
C PHE A 213 -7.64 5.19 8.81
N LEU A 214 -7.73 4.48 7.67
CA LEU A 214 -8.89 4.57 6.78
C LEU A 214 -10.17 4.07 7.46
N TRP A 215 -10.09 3.00 8.25
CA TRP A 215 -11.22 2.49 9.01
C TRP A 215 -11.70 3.50 10.05
N GLN A 216 -10.78 4.03 10.88
CA GLN A 216 -11.08 5.00 11.94
C GLN A 216 -11.69 6.30 11.39
N THR A 217 -11.27 6.71 10.19
CA THR A 217 -11.79 7.92 9.53
C THR A 217 -13.03 7.67 8.67
N GLY A 218 -13.50 6.42 8.54
CA GLY A 218 -14.64 6.06 7.68
C GLY A 218 -14.34 6.21 6.18
N THR A 219 -13.06 6.18 5.79
CA THR A 219 -12.57 6.46 4.43
C THR A 219 -12.22 5.19 3.65
N ILE A 220 -12.70 4.01 4.07
CA ILE A 220 -12.46 2.78 3.32
C ILE A 220 -13.31 2.82 2.04
N TYR A 221 -12.62 3.08 0.92
CA TYR A 221 -13.18 2.96 -0.42
C TYR A 221 -12.95 1.54 -0.92
N GLN A 222 -14.00 0.74 -0.98
CA GLN A 222 -14.03 -0.44 -1.85
C GLN A 222 -14.61 0.01 -3.20
N THR A 223 -13.74 0.11 -4.20
CA THR A 223 -14.17 0.35 -5.58
C THR A 223 -14.07 -0.94 -6.36
N ASP A 224 -15.18 -1.39 -6.93
CA ASP A 224 -15.21 -2.55 -7.83
C ASP A 224 -14.39 -2.34 -9.10
N ASP A 225 -14.00 -1.09 -9.45
CA ASP A 225 -13.29 -0.83 -10.71
C ASP A 225 -12.13 0.17 -10.65
N ASN A 226 -11.08 -0.20 -11.39
CA ASN A 226 -9.76 0.40 -11.49
C ASN A 226 -9.69 1.77 -12.21
N LYS A 227 -10.54 2.75 -11.87
CA LYS A 227 -10.26 4.16 -12.23
C LYS A 227 -10.25 5.07 -11.03
N LYS A 228 -9.19 5.87 -10.90
CA LYS A 228 -9.05 7.01 -9.98
C LYS A 228 -10.33 7.85 -9.98
N VAL A 229 -11.10 7.75 -8.90
CA VAL A 229 -12.22 8.66 -8.65
C VAL A 229 -11.61 9.92 -8.02
N LYS A 230 -11.58 11.04 -8.76
CA LYS A 230 -11.47 12.37 -8.14
C LYS A 230 -12.81 12.65 -7.45
N GLY A 231 -12.99 12.12 -6.25
CA GLY A 231 -14.12 12.45 -5.40
C GLY A 231 -13.90 13.83 -4.78
N LYS A 232 -14.83 14.76 -5.00
CA LYS A 232 -14.92 15.97 -4.18
C LYS A 232 -15.28 15.52 -2.76
N SER A 233 -14.30 15.54 -1.86
CA SER A 233 -14.52 15.21 -0.45
C SER A 233 -15.44 16.25 0.18
N ALA A 234 -16.37 15.75 1.00
CA ALA A 234 -16.92 16.51 2.10
C ALA A 234 -15.75 17.11 2.93
N THR A 235 -15.95 18.35 3.32
CA THR A 235 -15.09 19.18 4.18
C THR A 235 -13.71 19.49 3.59
N GLN A 236 -13.65 20.64 2.92
CA GLN A 236 -12.43 21.27 2.43
C GLN A 236 -11.54 21.66 3.62
N ILE A 237 -10.40 21.00 3.79
CA ILE A 237 -9.20 21.63 4.30
C ILE A 237 -8.48 22.20 3.07
N PRO A 238 -8.19 23.51 2.99
CA PRO A 238 -7.71 24.12 1.76
C PRO A 238 -6.25 23.73 1.52
N ILE A 239 -6.00 22.87 0.52
CA ILE A 239 -4.67 22.59 -0.05
C ILE A 239 -4.69 22.99 -1.53
N LYS A 240 -5.01 24.25 -1.83
CA LYS A 240 -5.25 24.68 -3.22
C LYS A 240 -4.34 25.75 -3.80
N GLU A 241 -3.34 26.24 -3.07
CA GLU A 241 -2.38 27.20 -3.64
C GLU A 241 -1.01 26.57 -3.91
N GLU A 242 -0.47 25.76 -2.99
CA GLU A 242 0.87 25.16 -3.13
C GLU A 242 1.02 24.18 -4.31
N ALA A 243 -0.02 23.40 -4.62
CA ALA A 243 0.02 22.45 -5.74
C ALA A 243 -0.06 23.12 -7.12
N LYS A 244 -0.47 24.40 -7.17
CA LYS A 244 -0.53 25.20 -8.39
C LYS A 244 0.80 25.92 -8.61
N GLU A 245 1.40 26.45 -7.54
CA GLU A 245 2.76 27.00 -7.57
C GLU A 245 3.81 25.94 -7.95
N GLU A 246 3.75 24.74 -7.38
CA GLU A 246 4.69 23.64 -7.70
C GLU A 246 4.54 23.19 -9.18
N ALA A 247 3.33 23.26 -9.75
CA ALA A 247 3.10 22.95 -11.16
C ALA A 247 3.60 24.06 -12.11
N GLU A 248 3.51 25.32 -11.70
CA GLU A 248 4.02 26.48 -12.45
C GLU A 248 5.56 26.56 -12.38
N GLU A 249 6.16 26.26 -11.23
CA GLU A 249 7.63 26.20 -11.05
C GLU A 249 8.26 25.09 -11.90
N ILE A 250 7.66 23.89 -11.92
CA ILE A 250 8.10 22.78 -12.78
C ILE A 250 7.93 23.11 -14.28
N ALA A 251 6.95 23.92 -14.65
CA ALA A 251 6.77 24.36 -16.04
C ALA A 251 7.85 25.36 -16.45
N GLN A 252 8.18 26.34 -15.59
CA GLN A 252 9.21 27.34 -15.85
C GLN A 252 10.63 26.73 -15.90
N GLU A 253 10.91 25.72 -15.07
CA GLU A 253 12.22 25.05 -15.06
C GLU A 253 12.46 24.23 -16.34
N LYS A 254 11.39 23.63 -16.89
CA LYS A 254 11.44 22.89 -18.17
C LYS A 254 11.56 23.80 -19.39
N GLU A 255 11.07 25.04 -19.30
CA GLU A 255 11.20 26.02 -20.35
C GLU A 255 12.63 26.58 -20.41
N LYS A 256 13.22 26.90 -19.24
CA LYS A 256 14.64 27.30 -19.13
C LYS A 256 15.61 26.21 -19.59
N ALA A 257 15.28 24.93 -19.40
CA ALA A 257 16.11 23.81 -19.86
C ALA A 257 16.08 23.58 -21.39
N LYS A 258 15.13 24.19 -22.12
CA LYS A 258 15.09 24.14 -23.59
C LYS A 258 15.93 25.23 -24.25
N GLU A 259 16.23 26.30 -23.53
CA GLU A 259 17.20 27.31 -23.95
C GLU A 259 18.60 26.76 -23.69
N GLY A 260 19.16 26.05 -24.67
CA GLY A 260 20.52 25.52 -24.59
C GLY A 260 21.55 26.60 -24.23
N PRO A 261 22.72 26.22 -23.68
CA PRO A 261 23.68 27.17 -23.15
C PRO A 261 24.15 28.18 -24.22
N PRO A 262 24.37 29.46 -23.84
CA PRO A 262 24.76 30.50 -24.78
C PRO A 262 26.04 30.10 -25.51
N ARG A 263 25.97 30.18 -26.84
CA ARG A 263 27.03 29.78 -27.76
C ARG A 263 28.27 30.63 -27.48
N LYS A 264 29.33 30.02 -26.90
CA LYS A 264 30.61 30.69 -26.66
C LYS A 264 31.14 31.26 -27.98
N GLU A 265 31.20 32.58 -28.07
CA GLU A 265 31.77 33.32 -29.18
C GLU A 265 33.26 32.95 -29.30
N ARG A 266 33.63 32.27 -30.39
CA ARG A 266 35.02 31.95 -30.71
C ARG A 266 35.76 33.25 -31.01
N ARG A 267 36.50 33.78 -30.02
CA ARG A 267 37.54 34.79 -30.25
C ARG A 267 38.54 34.25 -31.28
N ARG A 268 38.58 34.87 -32.45
CA ARG A 268 39.62 34.64 -33.47
C ARG A 268 40.95 35.10 -32.89
N GLN A 269 41.92 34.18 -32.77
CA GLN A 269 43.31 34.56 -32.57
C GLN A 269 43.90 35.03 -33.91
N PRO A 270 44.68 36.13 -33.95
CA PRO A 270 45.31 36.59 -35.17
C PRO A 270 46.48 35.66 -35.56
N SER A 271 46.56 35.36 -36.86
CA SER A 271 47.62 34.59 -37.48
C SER A 271 48.98 35.26 -37.32
N LYS A 272 49.96 34.53 -36.80
CA LYS A 272 51.37 34.90 -36.91
C LYS A 272 51.85 34.56 -38.33
N SER A 273 52.21 35.58 -39.09
CA SER A 273 53.00 35.46 -40.32
C SER A 273 54.48 35.26 -39.97
N LEU A 274 55.13 34.35 -40.72
CA LEU A 274 56.58 34.17 -40.81
C LEU A 274 57.24 35.37 -41.50
#